data_AF-A0A965SC22-F1
#
_entry.id   AF-A0A965SC22-F1
#
_cell.length_a   1.000
_cell.length_b   1.000
_cell.length_c   1.000
_cell.angle_alpha   90.00
_cell.angle_beta   90.00
_cell.angle_gamma   90.00
#
_symmetry.space_group_name_H-M   'P 1'
#
loop_
_entity.id
_entity.type
_entity.pdbx_description
1 polymer ?
#
loop_
_entity_poly.entity_id
_entity_poly.type
_entity_poly.pdbx_seq_one_letter_code
_entity_poly.pdbx_strand_id
1 'polypeptide(L)'
;MVNRIVTGAHYGLKDWLLQRLTATVMLVFTLVAVVRIAGAEPGYAGWAGVFAPDWMRAALFVFLLSVLYHAWIGVRDIYMDYIQPVGIRLTLHTLTVLALIAYAGWVIELVWSH
;
A
#
# COMPACT_ATOMS: atom_id res chain seq x y z
N MET A 1 9.27 8.47 43.04
CA MET A 1 8.07 8.42 42.16
C MET A 1 8.54 8.60 40.73
N VAL A 2 8.35 7.61 39.86
CA VAL A 2 8.61 7.76 38.42
C VAL A 2 7.53 8.70 37.88
N ASN A 3 7.94 9.86 37.36
CA ASN A 3 7.03 10.76 36.66
C ASN A 3 6.60 10.06 35.37
N ARG A 4 5.44 9.42 35.38
CA ARG A 4 4.82 8.91 34.16
C ARG A 4 4.40 10.12 33.35
N ILE A 5 5.25 10.54 32.41
CA ILE A 5 4.80 11.44 31.36
C ILE A 5 3.73 10.64 30.61
N VAL A 6 2.47 11.04 30.77
CA VAL A 6 1.36 10.49 29.98
C VAL A 6 1.52 11.08 28.58
N THR A 7 2.50 10.59 27.82
CA THR A 7 2.59 10.84 26.40
C THR A 7 1.40 10.11 25.77
N GLY A 8 0.55 10.87 25.06
CA GLY A 8 -0.84 10.51 24.82
C GLY A 8 -1.03 9.17 24.10
N ALA A 9 -2.09 8.44 24.50
CA ALA A 9 -2.60 7.23 23.85
C ALA A 9 -2.99 7.39 22.35
N HIS A 10 -2.66 8.53 21.74
CA HIS A 10 -2.89 8.85 20.34
C HIS A 10 -1.69 8.51 19.43
N TYR A 11 -0.50 8.21 19.98
CA TYR A 11 0.62 7.73 19.18
C TYR A 11 0.33 6.29 18.70
N GLY A 12 0.38 6.08 17.40
CA GLY A 12 0.19 4.76 16.77
C GLY A 12 -1.27 4.40 16.42
N LEU A 13 -2.29 5.03 17.01
CA LEU A 13 -3.70 4.71 16.67
C LEU A 13 -4.03 5.00 15.21
N LYS A 14 -3.54 6.11 14.66
CA LYS A 14 -3.75 6.48 13.25
C LYS A 14 -3.13 5.45 12.31
N ASP A 15 -1.87 5.10 12.54
CA ASP A 15 -1.14 4.15 11.70
C ASP A 15 -1.77 2.75 11.81
N TRP A 16 -2.13 2.32 13.02
CA TRP A 16 -2.84 1.06 13.28
C TRP A 16 -4.19 0.96 12.53
N LEU A 17 -4.94 2.06 12.49
CA LEU A 17 -6.24 2.13 11.82
C LEU A 17 -6.04 2.10 10.31
N LEU A 18 -5.11 2.91 9.80
CA LEU A 18 -4.84 2.97 8.38
C LEU A 18 -4.27 1.66 7.85
N GLN A 19 -3.45 0.94 8.62
CA GLN A 19 -2.94 -0.38 8.24
C GLN A 19 -4.07 -1.41 8.04
N ARG A 20 -5.12 -1.37 8.88
CA ARG A 20 -6.31 -2.22 8.73
C ARG A 20 -7.19 -1.80 7.57
N LEU A 21 -7.39 -0.49 7.41
CA LEU A 21 -8.20 0.05 6.33
C LEU A 21 -7.60 -0.34 4.97
N THR A 22 -6.31 -0.10 4.78
CA THR A 22 -5.59 -0.45 3.54
C THR A 22 -5.61 -1.94 3.29
N ALA A 23 -5.40 -2.78 4.31
CA ALA A 23 -5.51 -4.23 4.19
C ALA A 23 -6.91 -4.69 3.74
N THR A 24 -7.97 -4.08 4.28
CA THR A 24 -9.36 -4.41 3.92
C THR A 24 -9.64 -4.01 2.47
N VAL A 25 -9.22 -2.81 2.06
CA VAL A 25 -9.34 -2.35 0.67
C VAL A 25 -8.58 -3.28 -0.29
N MET A 26 -7.36 -3.66 0.08
CA MET A 26 -6.55 -4.61 -0.68
C MET A 26 -7.25 -5.95 -0.86
N LEU A 27 -7.76 -6.52 0.24
CA LEU A 27 -8.49 -7.79 0.21
C LEU A 27 -9.71 -7.74 -0.72
N VAL A 28 -10.55 -6.71 -0.57
CA VAL A 28 -11.76 -6.55 -1.39
C VAL A 28 -11.41 -6.45 -2.87
N PHE A 29 -10.45 -5.61 -3.23
CA PHE A 29 -10.01 -5.49 -4.62
C PHE A 29 -9.46 -6.81 -5.16
N THR A 30 -8.61 -7.50 -4.40
CA THR A 30 -8.05 -8.80 -4.80
C THR A 30 -9.14 -9.83 -5.06
N LEU A 31 -10.16 -9.92 -4.20
CA LEU A 31 -11.29 -10.83 -4.43
C LEU A 31 -12.06 -10.49 -5.71
N VAL A 32 -12.36 -9.21 -5.93
CA VAL A 32 -13.02 -8.75 -7.17
C VAL A 32 -12.18 -9.09 -8.40
N ALA A 33 -10.87 -8.80 -8.36
CA ALA A 33 -9.96 -9.08 -9.47
C ALA A 33 -9.88 -10.59 -9.76
N VAL A 34 -9.75 -11.44 -8.73
CA VAL A 34 -9.71 -12.90 -8.87
C VAL A 34 -10.99 -13.43 -9.52
N VAL A 35 -12.16 -12.99 -9.06
CA VAL A 35 -13.45 -13.42 -9.65
C VAL A 35 -13.54 -13.02 -11.13
N ARG A 36 -13.11 -11.80 -11.47
CA ARG A 36 -13.17 -11.30 -12.85
C ARG A 36 -12.16 -12.00 -13.76
N ILE A 37 -10.95 -12.27 -13.28
CA ILE A 37 -9.92 -13.04 -14.00
C ILE A 37 -10.37 -14.49 -14.20
N ALA A 38 -10.97 -15.12 -13.19
CA ALA A 38 -11.45 -16.49 -13.29
C ALA A 38 -12.59 -16.67 -14.31
N GLY A 39 -13.37 -15.62 -14.56
CA GLY A 39 -14.42 -15.60 -15.59
C GLY A 39 -13.98 -15.08 -16.95
N ALA A 40 -12.72 -14.68 -17.13
CA ALA A 40 -12.22 -14.11 -18.37
C ALA A 40 -11.74 -15.20 -19.35
N GLU A 41 -11.87 -14.93 -20.64
CA GLU A 41 -11.27 -15.79 -21.67
C GLU A 41 -9.74 -15.78 -21.58
N PRO A 42 -9.06 -16.91 -21.84
CA PRO A 42 -7.61 -16.93 -21.88
C PRO A 42 -7.04 -16.01 -22.96
N GLY A 43 -5.91 -15.36 -22.65
CA GLY A 43 -5.17 -14.52 -23.59
C GLY A 43 -5.38 -13.02 -23.38
N TYR A 44 -4.80 -12.22 -24.28
CA TYR A 44 -4.72 -10.77 -24.12
C TYR A 44 -6.09 -10.11 -24.08
N ALA A 45 -7.04 -10.51 -24.95
CA ALA A 45 -8.35 -9.88 -25.03
C ALA A 45 -9.16 -10.04 -23.73
N GLY A 46 -9.17 -11.24 -23.14
CA GLY A 46 -9.83 -11.46 -21.84
C GLY A 46 -9.13 -10.72 -20.71
N TRP A 47 -7.80 -10.71 -20.68
CA TRP A 47 -7.03 -9.93 -19.70
C TRP A 47 -7.32 -8.43 -19.78
N ALA A 48 -7.24 -7.85 -20.98
CA ALA A 48 -7.55 -6.45 -21.21
C ALA A 48 -9.01 -6.13 -20.83
N GLY A 49 -9.95 -7.02 -21.16
CA GLY A 49 -11.37 -6.89 -20.82
C GLY A 49 -11.66 -6.87 -19.31
N VAL A 50 -10.85 -7.55 -18.49
CA VAL A 50 -10.98 -7.45 -17.02
C VAL A 50 -10.76 -6.01 -16.56
N PHE A 51 -9.74 -5.32 -17.07
CA PHE A 51 -9.35 -3.99 -16.59
C PHE A 51 -9.94 -2.83 -17.39
N ALA A 52 -10.57 -3.10 -18.53
CA ALA A 52 -11.17 -2.08 -19.41
C ALA A 52 -12.23 -1.17 -18.75
N PRO A 53 -13.13 -1.63 -17.85
CA PRO A 53 -14.14 -0.75 -17.27
C PRO A 53 -13.52 0.38 -16.42
N ASP A 54 -14.04 1.60 -16.56
CA ASP A 54 -13.52 2.79 -15.85
C ASP A 54 -13.49 2.62 -14.32
N TRP A 55 -14.50 1.96 -13.75
CA TRP A 55 -14.54 1.71 -12.31
C TRP A 55 -13.41 0.77 -11.85
N MET A 56 -12.95 -0.15 -12.71
CA MET A 56 -11.85 -1.06 -12.40
C MET A 56 -10.53 -0.31 -12.37
N ARG A 57 -10.36 0.64 -13.29
CA ARG A 57 -9.22 1.54 -13.32
C ARG A 57 -9.14 2.38 -12.04
N ALA A 58 -10.26 2.98 -11.62
CA ALA A 58 -10.35 3.71 -10.36
C ALA A 58 -10.09 2.81 -9.14
N ALA A 59 -10.67 1.59 -9.12
CA ALA A 59 -10.46 0.64 -8.04
C ALA A 59 -9.00 0.16 -7.95
N LEU A 60 -8.34 -0.08 -9.09
CA LEU A 60 -6.92 -0.43 -9.16
C LEU A 60 -6.05 0.70 -8.63
N PHE A 61 -6.37 1.96 -8.95
CA PHE A 61 -5.66 3.10 -8.39
C PHE A 61 -5.77 3.15 -6.85
N VAL A 62 -6.97 3.00 -6.31
CA VAL A 62 -7.20 2.98 -4.84
C VAL A 62 -6.50 1.78 -4.18
N PHE A 63 -6.50 0.62 -4.84
CA PHE A 63 -5.73 -0.56 -4.41
C PHE A 63 -4.23 -0.24 -4.32
N LEU A 64 -3.65 0.36 -5.37
CA LEU A 64 -2.22 0.67 -5.42
C LEU A 64 -1.84 1.72 -4.37
N LEU A 65 -2.65 2.76 -4.15
CA LEU A 65 -2.45 3.70 -3.04
C LEU A 65 -2.50 2.99 -1.68
N SER A 66 -3.42 2.04 -1.52
CA SER A 66 -3.51 1.24 -0.29
C SER A 66 -2.26 0.41 -0.06
N VAL A 67 -1.71 -0.22 -1.11
CA VAL A 67 -0.45 -0.97 -1.05
C VAL A 67 0.71 -0.06 -0.64
N LEU A 68 0.86 1.11 -1.26
CA LEU A 68 1.94 2.04 -0.94
C LEU A 68 1.90 2.47 0.53
N TYR A 69 0.71 2.79 1.02
CA TYR A 69 0.53 3.21 2.42
C TYR A 69 0.74 2.05 3.40
N HIS A 70 0.22 0.85 3.07
CA HIS A 70 0.40 -0.37 3.86
C HIS A 70 1.87 -0.78 3.97
N ALA A 71 2.59 -0.67 2.85
CA ALA A 71 4.03 -0.94 2.77
C ALA A 71 4.83 0.07 3.59
N TRP A 72 4.49 1.37 3.52
CA TRP A 72 5.17 2.40 4.31
C TRP A 72 5.13 2.10 5.81
N ILE A 73 3.94 1.88 6.38
CA ILE A 73 3.80 1.62 7.81
C ILE A 73 4.50 0.31 8.18
N GLY A 74 4.22 -0.77 7.44
CA GLY A 74 4.76 -2.09 7.76
C GLY A 74 6.29 -2.13 7.73
N VAL A 75 6.90 -1.55 6.69
CA VAL A 75 8.36 -1.53 6.55
C VAL A 75 9.02 -0.61 7.58
N ARG A 76 8.42 0.56 7.86
CA ARG A 76 8.89 1.44 8.93
C ARG A 76 8.91 0.73 10.28
N ASP A 77 7.82 0.02 10.62
CA ASP A 77 7.72 -0.70 11.89
C ASP A 77 8.77 -1.82 11.97
N ILE A 78 8.99 -2.58 10.88
CA ILE A 78 10.09 -3.57 10.78
C ILE A 78 11.46 -2.90 11.04
N TYR A 79 11.72 -1.74 10.44
CA TYR A 79 12.98 -1.05 10.65
C TYR A 79 13.17 -0.58 12.09
N MET A 80 12.11 -0.09 12.73
CA MET A 80 12.15 0.35 14.12
C MET A 80 12.37 -0.81 15.09
N ASP A 81 11.83 -1.99 14.78
CA ASP A 81 11.94 -3.18 15.65
C ASP A 81 13.29 -3.91 15.49
N TYR A 82 13.77 -4.05 14.26
CA TYR A 82 14.87 -4.97 13.96
C TYR A 82 16.21 -4.29 13.61
N ILE A 83 16.21 -3.02 13.18
CA ILE A 83 17.44 -2.36 12.71
C ILE A 83 17.93 -1.41 13.78
N GLN A 84 18.84 -1.89 14.63
CA GLN A 84 19.35 -1.12 15.78
C GLN A 84 20.22 0.10 15.39
N PRO A 85 21.19 -0.01 14.44
CA PRO A 85 22.06 1.11 14.11
C PRO A 85 21.30 2.26 13.44
N VAL A 86 21.34 3.45 14.05
CA VAL A 86 20.55 4.63 13.61
C VAL A 86 20.87 5.03 12.17
N GLY A 87 22.16 5.06 11.80
CA GLY A 87 22.57 5.45 10.44
C GLY A 87 21.95 4.55 9.37
N ILE A 88 22.04 3.22 9.56
CA ILE A 88 21.46 2.24 8.64
C ILE A 88 19.93 2.39 8.59
N ARG A 89 19.28 2.51 9.75
CA ARG A 89 17.83 2.66 9.84
C ARG A 89 17.35 3.90 9.09
N LEU A 90 18.01 5.06 9.26
CA LEU A 90 17.65 6.31 8.57
C LEU A 90 17.88 6.23 7.06
N THR A 91 18.98 5.61 6.63
CA THR A 91 19.24 5.38 5.20
C THR A 91 18.13 4.53 4.59
N LEU A 92 17.74 3.43 5.24
CA LEU A 92 16.68 2.56 4.74
C LEU A 92 15.32 3.25 4.68
N HIS A 93 14.93 4.01 5.72
CA HIS A 93 13.71 4.82 5.67
C HIS A 93 13.70 5.76 4.46
N THR A 94 14.82 6.46 4.23
CA THR A 94 14.96 7.38 3.09
C THR A 94 14.79 6.64 1.76
N LEU A 95 15.48 5.52 1.59
CA LEU A 95 15.40 4.71 0.36
C LEU A 95 13.98 4.18 0.13
N THR A 96 13.30 3.69 1.18
CA THR A 96 11.92 3.23 1.09
C THR A 96 10.98 4.37 0.67
N VAL A 97 11.09 5.55 1.29
CA VAL A 97 10.26 6.70 0.91
C VAL A 97 10.47 7.09 -0.55
N LEU A 98 11.74 7.17 -1.00
CA LEU A 98 12.05 7.48 -2.40
C LEU A 98 11.48 6.44 -3.37
N ALA A 99 11.60 5.15 -3.03
CA ALA A 99 11.02 4.07 -3.84
C ALA A 99 9.49 4.15 -3.90
N LEU A 100 8.82 4.39 -2.77
CA LEU A 100 7.36 4.52 -2.74
C LEU A 100 6.87 5.75 -3.51
N ILE A 101 7.60 6.87 -3.48
CA ILE A 101 7.30 8.05 -4.29
C ILE A 101 7.46 7.74 -5.79
N ALA A 102 8.55 7.07 -6.17
CA ALA A 102 8.76 6.65 -7.55
C ALA A 102 7.62 5.72 -8.03
N TYR A 103 7.21 4.76 -7.20
CA TYR A 103 6.07 3.91 -7.49
C TYR A 103 4.75 4.67 -7.55
N ALA A 104 4.52 5.66 -6.68
CA ALA A 104 3.33 6.51 -6.76
C ALA A 104 3.24 7.26 -8.10
N GLY A 105 4.36 7.79 -8.60
CA GLY A 105 4.44 8.39 -9.92
C GLY A 105 4.13 7.38 -11.04
N TRP A 106 4.76 6.21 -10.97
CA TRP A 106 4.55 5.14 -11.94
C TRP A 106 3.12 4.60 -11.96
N VAL A 107 2.44 4.54 -10.81
CA VAL A 107 1.03 4.13 -10.72
C VAL A 107 0.12 5.05 -11.54
N ILE A 108 0.37 6.36 -11.54
CA ILE A 108 -0.40 7.32 -12.34
C ILE A 108 -0.21 7.04 -13.83
N GLU A 109 1.05 6.84 -14.25
CA GLU A 109 1.36 6.47 -15.62
C GLU A 109 0.66 5.14 -15.98
N LEU A 110 0.91 4.07 -15.24
CA LEU A 110 0.34 2.74 -15.48
C LEU A 110 -1.19 2.74 -15.64
N VAL A 111 -1.90 3.51 -14.81
CA VAL A 111 -3.36 3.49 -14.77
C VAL A 111 -3.96 4.38 -15.87
N TRP A 112 -3.28 5.44 -16.33
CA TRP A 112 -3.82 6.39 -17.31
C TRP A 112 -3.09 6.47 -18.65
N SER A 113 -1.93 5.84 -18.82
CA SER A 113 -1.26 5.71 -20.10
C SER A 113 -1.90 4.57 -20.89
N HIS A 114 -2.81 4.94 -21.79
CA HIS A 114 -3.37 4.07 -22.82
C HIS A 114 -3.18 4.71 -24.19
#